data_AF-A0A5A4LKH7-F1
#
_entry.id   AF-A0A5A4LKH7-F1
#
_cell.length_a   1.000
_cell.length_b   1.000
_cell.length_c   1.000
_cell.angle_alpha   90.00
_cell.angle_beta   90.00
_cell.angle_gamma   90.00
#
_symmetry.space_group_name_H-M   'P 1'
#
loop_
_entity.id
_entity.type
_entity.pdbx_description
1 polymer ?
#
loop_
_entity_poly.entity_id
_entity_poly.type
_entity_poly.pdbx_seq_one_letter_code
_entity_poly.pdbx_strand_id
1 'polypeptide(L)'
;REKGILQGCNQMCAGYLFQQDKQYDISYDTGDKAIQCGRHVDIFKFWLMWKAKGKVGFENQINKCLELSEYLYTKIKNREEYEMVFDGEPEHTNVCFWYIPP
;
A
#
# COMPACT_ATOMS: atom_id res chain seq x y z
N ARG A 1 17.38 10.15 -0.81
CA ARG A 1 17.14 8.79 -1.36
C ARG A 1 18.13 8.56 -2.48
N GLU A 2 18.99 7.56 -2.35
CA GLU A 2 19.98 7.23 -3.37
C GLU A 2 19.31 6.56 -4.57
N LYS A 3 19.52 7.10 -5.77
CA LYS A 3 19.07 6.48 -7.02
C LYS A 3 20.05 5.37 -7.40
N GLY A 4 19.56 4.35 -8.10
CA GLY A 4 20.41 3.30 -8.68
C GLY A 4 20.60 2.06 -7.80
N ILE A 5 20.26 2.07 -6.51
CA ILE A 5 20.40 0.89 -5.63
C ILE A 5 19.64 -0.32 -6.19
N LEU A 6 18.37 -0.15 -6.58
CA LEU A 6 17.57 -1.26 -7.12
C LEU A 6 18.13 -1.81 -8.43
N GLN A 7 18.66 -0.93 -9.30
CA GLN A 7 19.32 -1.34 -10.53
C GLN A 7 20.61 -2.11 -10.20
N GLY A 8 21.51 -1.51 -9.41
CA GLY A 8 22.80 -2.12 -9.08
C GLY A 8 22.69 -3.44 -8.31
N CYS A 9 21.64 -3.59 -7.50
CA CYS A 9 21.38 -4.81 -6.74
C CYS A 9 20.85 -5.95 -7.62
N ASN A 10 19.91 -5.66 -8.53
CA ASN A 10 19.13 -6.70 -9.21
C ASN A 10 19.53 -6.95 -10.66
N GLN A 11 20.29 -6.05 -11.29
CA GLN A 11 20.57 -6.14 -12.71
C GLN A 11 21.34 -7.40 -13.08
N MET A 12 20.87 -8.07 -14.12
CA MET A 12 21.56 -9.20 -14.74
C MET A 12 21.94 -8.89 -16.20
N CYS A 13 21.52 -7.74 -16.73
CA CYS A 13 21.84 -7.29 -18.09
C CYS A 13 21.52 -8.35 -19.17
N ALA A 14 20.39 -9.04 -19.03
CA ALA A 14 20.01 -10.14 -19.92
C ALA A 14 19.84 -9.66 -21.37
N GLY A 15 20.75 -10.09 -22.26
CA GLY A 15 20.80 -9.61 -23.64
C GLY A 15 19.57 -9.90 -24.50
N TYR A 16 18.72 -10.85 -24.10
CA TYR A 16 17.47 -11.17 -24.79
C TYR A 16 16.28 -10.28 -24.39
N LEU A 17 16.39 -9.49 -23.30
CA LEU A 17 15.28 -8.69 -22.76
C LEU A 17 15.62 -7.19 -22.66
N PHE A 18 16.87 -6.87 -22.31
CA PHE A 18 17.35 -5.50 -22.08
C PHE A 18 18.41 -5.11 -23.13
N GLN A 19 18.05 -5.20 -24.42
CA GLN A 19 18.91 -4.78 -25.52
C GLN A 19 19.26 -3.28 -25.41
N GLN A 20 20.53 -2.93 -25.59
CA GLN A 20 21.03 -1.57 -25.43
C GLN A 20 20.91 -0.71 -26.71
N ASP A 21 20.54 -1.32 -27.84
CA ASP A 21 20.48 -0.74 -29.18
C ASP A 21 19.04 -0.47 -29.65
N LYS A 22 18.07 -0.38 -28.72
CA LYS A 22 16.68 -0.06 -29.04
C LYS A 22 16.55 1.38 -29.57
N GLN A 23 15.58 1.58 -30.46
CA GLN A 23 15.27 2.89 -31.09
C GLN A 23 14.60 3.92 -30.15
N TYR A 24 14.60 3.68 -28.84
CA TYR A 24 14.03 4.55 -27.82
C TYR A 24 14.94 4.56 -26.59
N ASP A 25 14.73 5.50 -25.67
CA ASP A 25 15.50 5.56 -24.42
C ASP A 25 15.25 4.32 -23.55
N ILE A 26 16.24 3.45 -23.46
CA ILE A 26 16.18 2.21 -22.66
C ILE A 26 16.07 2.48 -21.15
N SER A 27 16.24 3.71 -20.67
CA SER A 27 16.07 4.05 -19.26
C SER A 27 14.63 3.80 -18.75
N TYR A 28 13.66 3.72 -19.67
CA TYR A 28 12.26 3.35 -19.42
C TYR A 28 12.05 1.83 -19.23
N ASP A 29 13.00 0.98 -19.63
CA ASP A 29 12.94 -0.46 -19.40
C ASP A 29 13.30 -0.77 -17.93
N THR A 30 12.28 -0.79 -17.06
CA THR A 30 12.49 -0.91 -15.61
C THR A 30 12.63 -2.34 -15.09
N GLY A 31 12.63 -3.35 -15.98
CA GLY A 31 12.60 -4.75 -15.59
C GLY A 31 13.85 -5.20 -14.82
N ASP A 32 15.03 -4.74 -15.21
CA ASP A 32 16.32 -5.15 -14.62
C ASP A 32 16.57 -4.52 -13.23
N LYS A 33 15.63 -3.71 -12.74
CA LYS A 33 15.61 -3.17 -11.37
C LYS A 33 14.86 -4.10 -10.41
N ALA A 34 14.19 -5.12 -10.92
CA ALA A 34 13.31 -5.99 -10.17
C ALA A 34 13.86 -7.41 -10.08
N ILE A 35 13.47 -8.12 -9.02
CA ILE A 35 13.73 -9.55 -8.87
C ILE A 35 12.89 -10.38 -9.85
N GLN A 36 11.74 -9.84 -10.31
CA GLN A 36 10.83 -10.52 -11.23
C GLN A 36 11.25 -10.34 -12.69
N CYS A 37 11.04 -11.38 -13.51
CA CYS A 37 11.12 -11.28 -14.97
C CYS A 37 9.81 -10.73 -15.55
N GLY A 38 8.77 -11.57 -15.68
CA GLY A 38 7.42 -11.12 -16.04
C GLY A 38 6.74 -10.42 -14.86
N ARG A 39 6.04 -9.31 -15.13
CA ARG A 39 5.35 -8.53 -14.09
C ARG A 39 3.99 -8.04 -14.57
N HIS A 40 2.98 -8.25 -13.74
CA HIS A 40 1.60 -7.83 -14.01
C HIS A 40 1.45 -6.30 -14.00
N VAL A 41 0.51 -5.76 -14.78
CA VAL A 41 0.26 -4.32 -14.89
C VAL A 41 -0.69 -3.85 -13.79
N ASP A 42 -0.18 -3.72 -12.57
CA ASP A 42 -0.97 -3.26 -11.41
C ASP A 42 -1.22 -1.74 -11.39
N ILE A 43 -0.41 -0.96 -12.11
CA ILE A 43 -0.43 0.51 -12.02
C ILE A 43 -1.69 1.13 -12.63
N PHE A 44 -2.29 0.51 -13.65
CA PHE A 44 -3.37 1.16 -14.40
C PHE A 44 -4.65 1.31 -13.57
N LYS A 45 -5.05 0.26 -12.84
CA LYS A 45 -6.23 0.34 -11.94
C LYS A 45 -6.07 1.43 -10.89
N PHE A 46 -4.87 1.54 -10.30
CA PHE A 46 -4.59 2.56 -9.29
C PHE A 46 -4.54 3.96 -9.90
N TRP A 47 -3.85 4.14 -11.03
CA TRP A 47 -3.80 5.41 -11.75
C TRP A 47 -5.20 5.91 -12.12
N LEU A 48 -6.06 5.02 -12.64
CA LEU A 48 -7.42 5.37 -13.02
C LEU A 48 -8.26 5.79 -11.80
N MET A 49 -8.16 5.05 -10.69
CA MET A 49 -8.80 5.45 -9.43
C MET A 49 -8.31 6.81 -8.95
N TRP A 50 -7.01 7.09 -9.06
CA TRP A 50 -6.42 8.38 -8.68
C TRP A 50 -6.89 9.52 -9.57
N LYS A 51 -7.04 9.28 -10.88
CA LYS A 51 -7.62 10.26 -11.80
C LYS A 51 -9.10 10.55 -11.49
N ALA A 52 -9.86 9.53 -11.10
CA ALA A 52 -11.28 9.67 -10.79
C ALA A 52 -11.55 10.33 -9.42
N LYS A 53 -10.83 9.92 -8.37
CA LYS A 53 -11.03 10.42 -6.99
C LYS A 53 -10.20 11.66 -6.69
N GLY A 54 -9.03 11.80 -7.31
CA GLY A 54 -8.03 12.79 -6.92
C GLY A 54 -7.47 12.54 -5.52
N LYS A 55 -6.58 13.43 -5.09
CA LYS A 55 -6.00 13.38 -3.74
C LYS A 55 -7.06 13.57 -2.65
N VAL A 56 -7.93 14.58 -2.82
CA VAL A 56 -9.02 14.89 -1.88
C VAL A 56 -10.01 13.74 -1.73
N GLY A 57 -10.35 13.04 -2.83
CA GLY A 57 -11.27 11.90 -2.75
C GLY A 57 -10.69 10.73 -1.94
N PHE A 58 -9.39 10.46 -2.04
CA PHE A 58 -8.73 9.48 -1.19
C PHE A 58 -8.57 9.95 0.25
N GLU A 59 -8.23 11.22 0.48
CA GLU A 59 -8.17 11.84 1.81
C GLU A 59 -9.51 11.69 2.55
N ASN A 60 -10.61 12.12 1.94
CA ASN A 60 -11.95 11.99 2.53
C ASN A 60 -12.31 10.54 2.83
N GLN A 61 -11.95 9.61 1.93
CA GLN A 61 -12.21 8.19 2.12
C GLN A 61 -11.43 7.62 3.31
N ILE A 62 -10.14 7.94 3.43
CA ILE A 62 -9.29 7.47 4.56
C ILE A 62 -9.74 8.10 5.88
N ASN A 63 -10.01 9.41 5.90
CA ASN A 63 -10.51 10.10 7.08
C ASN A 63 -11.81 9.46 7.58
N LYS A 64 -12.73 9.09 6.67
CA LYS A 64 -13.97 8.42 7.08
C LYS A 64 -13.72 7.03 7.66
N CYS A 65 -12.78 6.26 7.13
CA CYS A 65 -12.43 4.96 7.70
C CYS A 65 -11.84 5.08 9.11
N LEU A 66 -10.99 6.09 9.34
CA LEU A 66 -10.42 6.37 10.67
C LEU A 66 -11.49 6.83 11.67
N GLU A 67 -12.37 7.75 11.26
CA GLU A 67 -13.51 8.21 12.07
C GLU A 67 -14.41 7.05 12.49
N LEU A 68 -14.70 6.12 11.58
CA LEU A 68 -15.52 4.94 11.90
C LEU A 68 -14.82 3.97 12.85
N SER A 69 -13.49 3.88 12.79
CA SER A 69 -12.69 3.09 13.72
C SER A 69 -12.70 3.69 15.12
N GLU A 70 -12.50 5.00 15.23
CA GLU A 70 -12.62 5.75 16.49
C GLU A 70 -14.01 5.61 17.10
N TYR A 71 -15.05 5.71 16.25
CA TYR A 71 -16.43 5.46 16.66
C TYR A 71 -16.61 4.04 17.24
N LEU A 72 -16.14 3.01 16.53
CA LEU A 72 -16.25 1.62 16.99
C LEU A 72 -15.55 1.42 18.33
N TYR A 73 -14.28 1.85 18.43
CA TYR A 73 -13.49 1.75 19.65
C TYR A 73 -14.19 2.44 20.83
N THR A 74 -14.63 3.68 20.66
CA THR A 74 -15.35 4.45 21.69
C THR A 74 -16.63 3.76 22.15
N LYS A 75 -17.32 3.06 21.23
CA LYS A 75 -18.56 2.35 21.54
C LYS A 75 -18.36 1.09 22.37
N ILE A 76 -17.19 0.44 22.30
CA ILE A 76 -16.95 -0.87 22.92
C ILE A 76 -15.98 -0.83 24.09
N LYS A 77 -15.09 0.18 24.19
CA LYS A 77 -14.01 0.25 25.19
C LYS A 77 -14.48 0.04 26.64
N ASN A 78 -15.67 0.55 26.98
CA ASN A 78 -16.20 0.55 28.35
C ASN A 78 -17.40 -0.39 28.54
N ARG A 79 -17.57 -1.37 27.67
CA ARG A 79 -18.68 -2.32 27.72
C ARG A 79 -18.21 -3.65 28.32
N GLU A 80 -18.92 -4.18 29.31
CA GLU A 80 -18.55 -5.43 30.00
C GLU A 80 -18.51 -6.64 29.06
N GLU A 81 -19.26 -6.61 27.96
CA GLU A 81 -19.27 -7.69 26.97
C GLU A 81 -18.02 -7.68 26.07
N TYR A 82 -17.13 -6.69 26.20
CA TYR A 82 -15.95 -6.55 25.38
C TYR A 82 -14.73 -6.16 26.20
N GLU A 83 -13.57 -6.72 25.84
CA GLU A 83 -12.29 -6.37 26.46
C GLU A 83 -11.31 -5.93 25.38
N MET A 84 -10.69 -4.77 25.55
CA MET A 84 -9.67 -4.28 24.63
C MET A 84 -8.38 -5.10 24.78
N VAL A 85 -7.77 -5.51 23.67
CA VAL A 85 -6.56 -6.36 23.68
C VAL A 85 -5.34 -5.64 24.28
N PHE A 86 -5.30 -4.30 24.20
CA PHE A 86 -4.23 -3.48 24.76
C PHE A 86 -4.80 -2.18 25.31
N ASP A 87 -4.11 -1.57 26.28
CA ASP A 87 -4.45 -0.25 26.81
C ASP A 87 -3.79 0.85 25.96
N GLY A 88 -4.61 1.52 25.15
CA GLY A 88 -4.18 2.59 24.26
C GLY A 88 -5.23 2.89 23.18
N GLU A 89 -5.12 4.07 22.59
CA GLU A 89 -5.99 4.48 21.48
C GLU A 89 -5.48 3.89 20.15
N PRO A 90 -6.35 3.33 19.28
CA PRO A 90 -5.94 2.84 17.97
C PRO A 90 -5.34 3.94 17.09
N GLU A 91 -4.12 3.73 16.58
CA GLU A 91 -3.44 4.66 15.66
C GLU A 91 -3.89 4.50 14.19
N HIS A 92 -4.68 3.47 13.90
CA HIS A 92 -5.21 3.17 12.57
C HIS A 92 -6.65 2.62 12.69
N THR A 93 -7.18 2.09 11.59
CA THR A 93 -8.51 1.48 11.53
C THR A 93 -8.64 0.13 12.26
N ASN A 94 -7.61 -0.29 12.99
CA ASN A 94 -7.52 -1.59 13.64
C ASN A 94 -8.05 -1.49 15.08
N VAL A 95 -9.24 -2.01 15.34
CA VAL A 95 -9.81 -2.11 16.69
C VAL A 95 -9.75 -3.56 17.15
N CYS A 96 -8.84 -3.87 18.07
CA CYS A 96 -8.60 -5.24 18.54
C CYS A 96 -9.24 -5.47 19.91
N PHE A 97 -10.23 -6.36 19.98
CA PHE A 97 -10.99 -6.65 21.20
C PHE A 97 -11.40 -8.13 21.26
N TRP A 98 -11.63 -8.64 22.47
CA TRP A 98 -12.35 -9.89 22.70
C TRP A 98 -13.82 -9.61 22.99
N TYR A 99 -14.69 -10.55 22.62
CA TYR A 99 -16.05 -10.62 23.16
C TYR A 99 -16.04 -11.53 24.39
N ILE A 100 -16.65 -11.08 25.48
CA ILE A 100 -16.72 -11.78 26.77
C ILE A 100 -18.12 -12.41 26.89
N PRO A 101 -18.25 -13.76 26.80
CA PRO A 101 -19.53 -14.44 26.98
C PRO A 101 -20.09 -14.27 28.41
N PRO A 102 -21.42 -14.39 28.61
CA PRO A 102 -22.03 -14.34 29.93
C PRO A 102 -21.66 -15.53 30.82
#